data_AF-A0A4Q1A9W5-F1
#
_entry.id   AF-A0A4Q1A9W5-F1
#
_cell.length_a   1.000
_cell.length_b   1.000
_cell.length_c   1.000
_cell.angle_alpha   90.00
_cell.angle_beta   90.00
_cell.angle_gamma   90.00
#
_symmetry.space_group_name_H-M   'P 1'
#
loop_
_entity.id
_entity.type
_entity.pdbx_description
1 polymer ?
#
loop_
_entity_poly.entity_id
_entity_poly.type
_entity_poly.pdbx_seq_one_letter_code
_entity_poly.pdbx_strand_id
1 'polypeptide(L)'
;MINESTIMTFLMVISVIIVVLLVIIIMLIMQNKGGKKSKKRHKMSTSYHKVNMPNTMKLYLPNAIEKMSKKEVLGITKKVYESYKIFDYKKMDLNELDKKEWHTWQVSFLFMMYKQDQEFFIPNQDAIFHPFLIKASANDMKSFVKGLIKKYENHVDTSLDKDSLCKEYLWSNKDISILFYFLANYKNY
;
A
#
# COMPACT_ATOMS: atom_id res chain seq x y z
N MET A 1 -21.46 -46.75 -47.18
CA MET A 1 -22.72 -46.04 -46.83
C MET A 1 -22.79 -46.01 -45.32
N ILE A 2 -22.80 -44.82 -44.71
CA ILE A 2 -23.06 -44.71 -43.27
C ILE A 2 -24.57 -44.89 -43.12
N ASN A 3 -24.99 -45.90 -42.37
CA ASN A 3 -26.41 -46.21 -42.21
C ASN A 3 -27.09 -45.07 -41.44
N GLU A 4 -28.33 -44.72 -41.83
CA GLU A 4 -29.12 -43.69 -41.14
C GLU A 4 -29.25 -43.99 -39.65
N SER A 5 -29.37 -45.27 -39.30
CA SER A 5 -29.37 -45.74 -37.92
C SER A 5 -28.09 -45.33 -37.18
N THR A 6 -26.92 -45.51 -37.79
CA THR A 6 -25.62 -45.13 -37.21
C THR A 6 -25.52 -43.62 -36.97
N ILE A 7 -25.98 -42.80 -37.93
CA ILE A 7 -26.00 -41.33 -37.77
C ILE A 7 -26.92 -40.93 -36.62
N MET A 8 -28.10 -41.54 -36.53
CA MET A 8 -29.06 -41.28 -35.44
C MET A 8 -28.50 -41.69 -34.07
N THR A 9 -27.74 -42.80 -33.98
CA THR A 9 -27.08 -43.19 -32.73
C THR A 9 -25.99 -42.19 -32.34
N PHE A 10 -25.17 -41.70 -33.29
CA PHE A 10 -24.16 -40.69 -33.02
C PHE A 10 -24.77 -39.37 -32.54
N LEU A 11 -25.87 -38.92 -33.16
CA LEU A 11 -26.57 -37.71 -32.75
C LEU A 11 -27.19 -37.84 -31.34
N MET A 12 -27.76 -39.01 -31.01
CA MET A 12 -28.23 -39.26 -29.63
C MET A 12 -27.09 -39.20 -28.62
N VAL A 13 -25.95 -39.83 -28.91
CA VAL A 13 -24.79 -39.84 -27.99
C VAL A 13 -24.26 -38.42 -27.78
N ILE A 14 -24.12 -37.63 -28.84
CA ILE A 14 -23.70 -36.22 -28.75
C ILE A 14 -24.70 -35.40 -27.94
N SER A 15 -25.99 -35.59 -28.16
CA SER A 15 -27.04 -34.90 -27.39
C SER A 15 -26.96 -35.23 -25.91
N VAL A 16 -26.74 -36.49 -25.54
CA VAL A 16 -26.59 -36.91 -24.13
C VAL A 16 -25.34 -36.27 -23.51
N ILE A 17 -24.22 -36.23 -24.23
CA ILE A 17 -22.98 -35.59 -23.75
C ILE A 17 -23.19 -34.09 -23.49
N ILE A 18 -23.88 -33.39 -24.40
CA ILE A 18 -24.17 -31.95 -24.24
C ILE A 18 -25.05 -31.71 -22.99
N VAL A 19 -26.07 -32.53 -22.78
CA VAL A 19 -26.95 -32.42 -21.60
C VAL A 19 -26.16 -32.64 -20.30
N VAL A 20 -25.27 -33.64 -20.28
CA VAL A 20 -24.41 -33.90 -19.11
C VAL A 20 -23.47 -32.72 -18.83
N LEU A 21 -22.86 -32.14 -19.87
CA LEU A 21 -22.00 -30.95 -19.72
C LEU A 21 -22.76 -29.74 -19.18
N LEU A 22 -24.00 -29.50 -19.64
CA LEU A 22 -24.84 -28.42 -19.13
C LEU A 22 -25.18 -28.63 -17.64
N VAL A 23 -25.49 -29.86 -17.22
CA VAL A 23 -25.75 -30.17 -15.81
C VAL A 23 -24.52 -29.91 -14.94
N ILE A 24 -23.32 -30.27 -15.40
CA ILE A 24 -22.06 -30.01 -14.68
C ILE A 24 -21.82 -28.50 -14.54
N ILE A 25 -22.02 -27.73 -15.61
CA ILE A 25 -21.86 -26.26 -15.58
C ILE A 25 -22.86 -25.63 -14.60
N ILE A 26 -24.13 -26.08 -14.61
CA ILE A 26 -25.14 -25.62 -13.65
C ILE A 26 -24.74 -25.98 -12.21
N MET A 27 -24.26 -27.21 -11.97
CA MET A 27 -23.76 -27.61 -10.65
C MET A 27 -22.57 -26.77 -10.19
N LEU A 28 -21.63 -26.42 -11.08
CA LEU A 28 -20.49 -25.56 -10.76
C LEU A 28 -20.94 -24.12 -10.44
N ILE A 29 -21.91 -23.57 -11.17
CA ILE A 29 -22.50 -22.26 -10.88
C ILE A 29 -23.27 -22.29 -9.54
N MET A 30 -23.95 -23.40 -9.21
CA MET A 30 -24.65 -23.57 -7.94
C MET A 30 -23.67 -23.75 -6.76
N GLN A 31 -22.55 -24.44 -6.95
CA GLN A 31 -21.48 -24.54 -5.93
C GLN A 31 -20.80 -23.19 -5.67
N ASN A 32 -20.69 -22.32 -6.67
CA ASN A 32 -20.18 -20.95 -6.50
C ASN A 32 -21.21 -20.00 -5.82
N LYS A 33 -22.43 -20.48 -5.53
CA LYS A 33 -23.46 -19.78 -4.75
C LYS A 33 -23.71 -20.42 -3.38
N GLY A 34 -22.71 -21.09 -2.80
CA GLY A 34 -22.73 -21.60 -1.42
C GLY A 34 -21.61 -21.00 -0.57
N GLY A 35 -21.83 -20.07 0.36
CA GLY A 35 -23.13 -19.57 0.80
C GLY A 35 -23.03 -18.37 1.74
N LYS A 36 -24.12 -17.60 1.78
CA LYS A 36 -24.48 -16.83 2.97
C LYS A 36 -24.88 -17.83 4.06
N LYS A 37 -23.88 -18.47 4.68
CA LYS A 37 -24.04 -18.81 6.09
C LYS A 37 -24.28 -17.47 6.76
N SER A 38 -25.48 -17.28 7.31
CA SER A 38 -25.67 -16.44 8.48
C SER A 38 -24.70 -16.98 9.52
N LYS A 39 -23.43 -16.55 9.46
CA LYS A 39 -22.59 -16.48 10.64
C LYS A 39 -23.47 -15.68 11.58
N LYS A 40 -23.91 -16.30 12.68
CA LYS A 40 -24.23 -15.53 13.89
C LYS A 40 -23.19 -14.43 13.89
N ARG A 41 -23.62 -13.17 13.82
CA ARG A 41 -22.76 -12.03 14.13
C ARG A 41 -22.27 -12.37 15.54
N HIS A 42 -21.15 -13.09 15.63
CA HIS A 42 -20.11 -12.64 16.50
C HIS A 42 -20.00 -11.19 16.08
N LYS A 43 -20.56 -10.31 16.91
CA LYS A 43 -19.93 -9.03 17.13
C LYS A 43 -18.49 -9.42 17.43
N MET A 44 -17.69 -9.56 16.37
CA MET A 44 -16.30 -9.25 16.45
C MET A 44 -16.40 -7.84 16.95
N SER A 45 -16.22 -7.67 18.26
CA SER A 45 -15.90 -6.35 18.73
C SER A 45 -14.66 -6.07 17.89
N THR A 46 -14.80 -5.21 16.90
CA THR A 46 -13.67 -4.42 16.47
C THR A 46 -13.39 -3.60 17.72
N SER A 47 -12.72 -4.24 18.68
CA SER A 47 -11.87 -3.55 19.61
C SER A 47 -10.98 -2.79 18.66
N TYR A 48 -11.34 -1.53 18.41
CA TYR A 48 -10.52 -0.57 17.72
C TYR A 48 -9.22 -0.61 18.52
N HIS A 49 -8.30 -1.47 18.10
CA HIS A 49 -7.03 -1.63 18.76
C HIS A 49 -6.33 -0.33 18.46
N LYS A 50 -6.36 0.55 19.46
CA LYS A 50 -5.69 1.83 19.41
C LYS A 50 -4.23 1.54 19.11
N VAL A 51 -3.79 1.93 17.92
CA VAL A 51 -2.41 1.81 17.49
C VAL A 51 -1.65 2.91 18.20
N ASN A 52 -0.65 2.52 19.00
CA ASN A 52 0.24 3.48 19.64
C ASN A 52 1.08 4.20 18.58
N MET A 53 1.52 5.41 18.92
CA MET A 53 2.40 6.18 18.05
C MET A 53 3.68 5.37 17.75
N PRO A 54 4.08 5.20 16.48
CA PRO A 54 5.27 4.43 16.16
C PRO A 54 6.52 5.09 16.73
N ASN A 55 7.35 4.30 17.42
CA ASN A 55 8.61 4.78 17.99
C ASN A 55 9.74 4.64 16.95
N THR A 56 10.43 5.73 16.63
CA THR A 56 11.58 5.77 15.72
C THR A 56 12.93 5.84 16.41
N MET A 57 13.01 5.87 17.76
CA MET A 57 14.29 5.90 18.48
C MET A 57 15.20 4.72 18.12
N LYS A 58 14.61 3.55 17.84
CA LYS A 58 15.34 2.33 17.45
C LYS A 58 15.53 2.17 15.94
N LEU A 59 14.93 3.05 15.13
CA LEU A 59 15.05 2.98 13.67
C LEU A 59 16.44 3.47 13.29
N TYR A 60 17.29 2.56 12.80
CA TYR A 60 18.59 2.94 12.25
C TYR A 60 18.38 3.60 10.88
N LEU A 61 19.12 4.67 10.63
CA LEU A 61 19.16 5.36 9.34
C LEU A 61 20.60 5.38 8.81
N PRO A 62 20.83 5.66 7.51
CA PRO A 62 22.17 5.74 6.96
C PRO A 62 23.03 6.69 7.77
N ASN A 63 24.26 6.28 8.10
CA ASN A 63 25.14 7.02 9.00
C ASN A 63 25.36 8.49 8.56
N ALA A 64 25.46 8.70 7.25
CA ALA A 64 25.58 10.04 6.67
C ALA A 64 24.36 10.94 6.98
N ILE A 65 23.16 10.38 7.11
CA ILE A 65 21.92 11.11 7.46
C ILE A 65 21.81 11.27 8.97
N GLU A 66 22.17 10.24 9.77
CA GLU A 66 22.07 10.33 11.24
C GLU A 66 22.94 11.44 11.83
N LYS A 67 24.07 11.74 11.19
CA LYS A 67 24.99 12.82 11.58
C LYS A 67 24.52 14.22 11.18
N MET A 68 23.47 14.35 10.36
CA MET A 68 23.02 15.65 9.88
C MET A 68 22.26 16.43 10.94
N SER A 69 22.44 17.75 10.94
CA SER A 69 21.64 18.64 11.75
C SER A 69 20.19 18.70 11.29
N LYS A 70 19.29 19.06 12.21
CA LYS A 70 17.86 19.33 11.95
C LYS A 70 17.64 20.29 10.77
N LYS A 71 18.54 21.26 10.56
CA LYS A 71 18.44 22.24 9.47
C LYS A 71 18.77 21.63 8.11
N GLU A 72 19.81 20.79 8.05
CA GLU A 72 20.21 20.09 6.83
C GLU A 72 19.15 19.09 6.40
N VAL A 73 18.65 18.29 7.33
CA VAL A 73 17.56 17.34 7.09
C VAL A 73 16.33 18.07 6.56
N LEU A 74 15.91 19.16 7.21
CA LEU A 74 14.79 19.98 6.73
C LEU A 74 15.03 20.55 5.32
N GLY A 75 16.23 21.06 5.06
CA GLY A 75 16.60 21.63 3.76
C GLY A 75 16.53 20.61 2.62
N ILE A 76 16.95 19.37 2.89
CA ILE A 76 16.85 18.27 1.92
C ILE A 76 15.41 17.79 1.77
N THR A 77 14.69 17.61 2.88
CA THR A 77 13.27 17.22 2.86
C THR A 77 12.41 18.20 2.06
N LYS A 78 12.70 19.51 2.13
CA LYS A 78 12.05 20.51 1.27
C LYS A 78 12.26 20.22 -0.21
N LYS A 79 13.49 19.87 -0.64
CA LYS A 79 13.77 19.52 -2.04
C LYS A 79 13.03 18.25 -2.47
N VAL A 80 13.00 17.23 -1.60
CA VAL A 80 12.21 15.99 -1.84
C VAL A 80 10.73 16.34 -2.00
N TYR A 81 10.22 17.26 -1.19
CA TYR A 81 8.83 17.71 -1.26
C TYR A 81 8.51 18.51 -2.53
N GLU A 82 9.43 19.35 -3.01
CA GLU A 82 9.25 20.03 -4.30
C GLU A 82 9.13 19.01 -5.44
N SER A 83 9.96 17.96 -5.45
CA SER A 83 9.80 16.84 -6.38
C SER A 83 8.46 16.15 -6.22
N TYR A 84 8.02 15.88 -4.98
CA TYR A 84 6.73 15.26 -4.70
C TYR A 84 5.55 16.03 -5.30
N LYS A 85 5.56 17.37 -5.17
CA LYS A 85 4.49 18.23 -5.72
C LYS A 85 4.39 18.19 -7.23
N ILE A 86 5.52 18.04 -7.94
CA ILE A 86 5.56 18.04 -9.41
C ILE A 86 4.75 16.86 -9.98
N PHE A 87 4.71 15.72 -9.29
CA PHE A 87 4.04 14.52 -9.77
C PHE A 87 2.52 14.51 -9.57
N ASP A 88 1.94 15.45 -8.81
CA ASP A 88 0.47 15.59 -8.60
C ASP A 88 -0.25 14.28 -8.22
N TYR A 89 0.29 13.56 -7.22
CA TYR A 89 -0.22 12.28 -6.73
C TYR A 89 -1.69 12.30 -6.27
N LYS A 90 -2.25 13.49 -6.01
CA LYS A 90 -3.66 13.65 -5.65
C LYS A 90 -4.60 13.05 -6.70
N LYS A 91 -4.25 13.15 -7.98
CA LYS A 91 -5.12 12.74 -9.11
C LYS A 91 -4.88 11.31 -9.58
N MET A 92 -3.81 10.67 -9.11
CA MET A 92 -3.45 9.33 -9.52
C MET A 92 -4.42 8.28 -8.97
N ASP A 93 -4.63 7.20 -9.73
CA ASP A 93 -5.36 6.05 -9.23
C ASP A 93 -4.52 5.20 -8.26
N LEU A 94 -5.14 4.17 -7.66
CA LEU A 94 -4.44 3.31 -6.68
C LEU A 94 -3.27 2.51 -7.28
N ASN A 95 -3.36 2.09 -8.54
CA ASN A 95 -2.28 1.34 -9.19
C ASN A 95 -1.09 2.27 -9.47
N GLU A 96 -1.36 3.50 -9.88
CA GLU A 96 -0.33 4.52 -10.07
C GLU A 96 0.35 4.92 -8.75
N LEU A 97 -0.41 4.98 -7.66
CA LEU A 97 0.13 5.19 -6.32
C LEU A 97 1.01 4.03 -5.84
N ASP A 98 0.76 2.81 -6.31
CA ASP A 98 1.57 1.64 -5.94
C ASP A 98 2.86 1.51 -6.78
N LYS A 99 3.06 2.32 -7.82
CA LYS A 99 4.32 2.41 -8.58
C LYS A 99 5.48 2.79 -7.67
N LYS A 100 6.60 2.08 -7.83
CA LYS A 100 7.82 2.24 -7.02
C LYS A 100 8.82 3.14 -7.73
N GLU A 101 8.86 4.40 -7.32
CA GLU A 101 9.65 5.45 -7.98
C GLU A 101 10.56 6.21 -7.00
N TRP A 102 10.35 6.05 -5.69
CA TRP A 102 11.07 6.80 -4.66
C TRP A 102 12.23 6.01 -4.09
N HIS A 103 13.34 6.71 -3.89
CA HIS A 103 14.57 6.07 -3.44
C HIS A 103 14.61 5.98 -1.92
N THR A 104 15.20 4.91 -1.39
CA THR A 104 15.40 4.77 0.05
C THR A 104 16.15 5.97 0.64
N TRP A 105 17.16 6.47 -0.08
CA TRP A 105 17.87 7.69 0.33
C TRP A 105 16.94 8.88 0.62
N GLN A 106 15.90 9.09 -0.20
CA GLN A 106 14.93 10.18 -0.01
C GLN A 106 14.00 9.90 1.18
N VAL A 107 13.54 8.65 1.29
CA VAL A 107 12.65 8.21 2.39
C VAL A 107 13.35 8.28 3.74
N SER A 108 14.65 8.01 3.81
CA SER A 108 15.45 8.12 5.04
C SER A 108 15.42 9.54 5.62
N PHE A 109 15.36 10.60 4.81
CA PHE A 109 15.20 11.97 5.33
C PHE A 109 13.85 12.21 6.00
N LEU A 110 12.78 11.60 5.48
CA LEU A 110 11.45 11.72 6.08
C LEU A 110 11.39 11.00 7.43
N PHE A 111 12.00 9.82 7.54
CA PHE A 111 12.14 9.16 8.83
C PHE A 111 13.06 9.92 9.78
N MET A 112 14.13 10.54 9.28
CA MET A 112 15.02 11.37 10.10
C MET A 112 14.30 12.59 10.67
N MET A 113 13.45 13.27 9.88
CA MET A 113 12.59 14.36 10.37
C MET A 113 11.77 13.91 11.57
N TYR A 114 11.09 12.76 11.46
CA TYR A 114 10.28 12.24 12.54
C TYR A 114 11.13 11.81 13.75
N LYS A 115 12.27 11.14 13.52
CA LYS A 115 13.22 10.73 14.57
C LYS A 115 13.79 11.93 15.34
N GLN A 116 13.96 13.07 14.68
CA GLN A 116 14.43 14.33 15.27
C GLN A 116 13.28 15.19 15.87
N ASP A 117 12.06 14.66 15.93
CA ASP A 117 10.85 15.35 16.35
C ASP A 117 10.64 16.70 15.62
N GLN A 118 10.83 16.67 14.30
CA GLN A 118 10.58 17.80 13.42
C GLN A 118 9.29 17.63 12.61
N GLU A 119 8.46 18.67 12.65
CA GLU A 119 7.29 18.80 11.79
C GLU A 119 7.67 19.33 10.41
N PHE A 120 6.91 18.88 9.41
CA PHE A 120 6.99 19.42 8.07
C PHE A 120 5.66 20.05 7.69
N PHE A 121 5.50 21.34 8.00
CA PHE A 121 4.26 22.05 7.75
C PHE A 121 3.94 22.11 6.24
N ILE A 122 2.75 21.62 5.89
CA ILE A 122 2.21 21.67 4.53
C ILE A 122 0.85 22.39 4.59
N PRO A 123 0.72 23.59 4.00
CA PRO A 123 -0.56 24.27 3.91
C PRO A 123 -1.45 23.62 2.84
N ASN A 124 -2.76 23.86 2.92
CA ASN A 124 -3.75 23.44 1.92
C ASN A 124 -3.65 21.95 1.55
N GLN A 125 -3.60 21.08 2.56
CA GLN A 125 -3.36 19.65 2.39
C GLN A 125 -4.34 18.97 1.42
N ASP A 126 -5.61 19.41 1.38
CA ASP A 126 -6.63 18.93 0.44
C ASP A 126 -6.29 19.17 -1.04
N ALA A 127 -5.44 20.16 -1.34
CA ALA A 127 -4.98 20.45 -2.68
C ALA A 127 -3.83 19.53 -3.13
N ILE A 128 -3.18 18.84 -2.19
CA ILE A 128 -1.87 18.19 -2.40
C ILE A 128 -1.98 16.69 -2.24
N PHE A 129 -2.70 16.21 -1.23
CA PHE A 129 -2.75 14.80 -0.90
C PHE A 129 -3.96 14.11 -1.54
N HIS A 130 -3.77 12.84 -1.86
CA HIS A 130 -4.83 11.99 -2.36
C HIS A 130 -5.95 11.83 -1.31
N PRO A 131 -7.24 11.77 -1.72
CA PRO A 131 -8.39 11.68 -0.79
C PRO A 131 -8.33 10.56 0.25
N PHE A 132 -7.59 9.48 0.00
CA PHE A 132 -7.45 8.38 0.96
C PHE A 132 -6.71 8.82 2.23
N LEU A 133 -5.78 9.78 2.13
CA LEU A 133 -5.03 10.33 3.26
C LEU A 133 -5.87 11.35 4.03
N ILE A 134 -6.54 12.25 3.31
CA ILE A 134 -7.45 13.25 3.90
C ILE A 134 -8.54 12.58 4.74
N LYS A 135 -9.04 11.43 4.29
CA LYS A 135 -10.09 10.66 4.96
C LYS A 135 -9.55 9.69 6.03
N ALA A 136 -8.23 9.55 6.18
CA ALA A 136 -7.64 8.61 7.12
C ALA A 136 -7.80 9.11 8.56
N SER A 137 -8.17 8.21 9.48
CA SER A 137 -8.17 8.53 10.90
C SER A 137 -6.75 8.58 11.46
N ALA A 138 -6.57 9.19 12.64
CA ALA A 138 -5.29 9.14 13.35
C ALA A 138 -4.81 7.69 13.59
N ASN A 139 -5.73 6.75 13.82
CA ASN A 139 -5.40 5.35 14.01
C ASN A 139 -4.90 4.69 12.71
N ASP A 140 -5.51 5.03 11.57
CA ASP A 140 -5.07 4.56 10.25
C ASP A 140 -3.68 5.09 9.94
N MET A 141 -3.44 6.39 10.18
CA MET A 141 -2.13 6.99 9.96
C MET A 141 -1.03 6.36 10.80
N LYS A 142 -1.29 6.10 12.10
CA LYS A 142 -0.34 5.37 12.96
C LYS A 142 -0.08 3.95 12.44
N SER A 143 -1.12 3.26 11.96
CA SER A 143 -0.99 1.93 11.37
C SER A 143 -0.15 1.95 10.09
N PHE A 144 -0.41 2.89 9.18
CA PHE A 144 0.34 3.05 7.94
C PHE A 144 1.83 3.28 8.21
N VAL A 145 2.16 4.25 9.06
CA VAL A 145 3.57 4.58 9.36
C VAL A 145 4.26 3.45 10.12
N LYS A 146 3.56 2.75 11.03
CA LYS A 146 4.11 1.53 11.66
C LYS A 146 4.46 0.48 10.61
N GLY A 147 3.61 0.31 9.59
CA GLY A 147 3.87 -0.56 8.45
C GLY A 147 5.10 -0.13 7.66
N LEU A 148 5.26 1.17 7.39
CA LEU A 148 6.41 1.72 6.68
C LEU A 148 7.72 1.58 7.47
N ILE A 149 7.70 1.76 8.79
CA ILE A 149 8.88 1.54 9.65
C ILE A 149 9.29 0.07 9.58
N LYS A 150 8.34 -0.86 9.77
CA LYS A 150 8.64 -2.29 9.67
C LYS A 150 9.18 -2.67 8.29
N LYS A 151 8.60 -2.08 7.23
CA LYS A 151 9.05 -2.27 5.85
C LYS A 151 10.49 -1.76 5.67
N TYR A 152 10.83 -0.62 6.25
CA TYR A 152 12.17 -0.06 6.25
C TYR A 152 13.16 -1.00 6.94
N GLU A 153 12.87 -1.40 8.17
CA GLU A 153 13.72 -2.29 8.99
C GLU A 153 13.98 -3.65 8.32
N ASN A 154 13.03 -4.15 7.53
CA ASN A 154 13.13 -5.47 6.89
C ASN A 154 13.86 -5.47 5.55
N HIS A 155 13.93 -4.33 4.87
CA HIS A 155 14.35 -4.28 3.45
C HIS A 155 15.47 -3.29 3.15
N VAL A 156 15.82 -2.41 4.08
CA VAL A 156 16.84 -1.39 3.87
C VAL A 156 18.11 -1.76 4.63
N ASP A 157 19.21 -1.91 3.90
CA ASP A 157 20.53 -1.96 4.50
C ASP A 157 21.10 -0.54 4.70
N THR A 158 21.06 -0.07 5.95
CA THR A 158 21.53 1.27 6.30
C THR A 158 23.05 1.45 6.27
N SER A 159 23.80 0.37 6.05
CA SER A 159 25.26 0.43 5.89
C SER A 159 25.69 0.87 4.48
N LEU A 160 24.79 0.78 3.51
CA LEU A 160 25.04 1.12 2.12
C LEU A 160 25.25 2.63 1.88
N ASP A 161 25.98 2.93 0.81
CA ASP A 161 26.16 4.30 0.36
C ASP A 161 24.91 4.86 -0.33
N LYS A 162 24.92 6.17 -0.60
CA LYS A 162 23.81 6.88 -1.23
C LYS A 162 23.40 6.26 -2.56
N ASP A 163 24.36 5.93 -3.42
CA ASP A 163 24.09 5.47 -4.79
C ASP A 163 23.44 4.09 -4.78
N SER A 164 23.86 3.24 -3.85
CA SER A 164 23.28 1.92 -3.60
C SER A 164 21.86 2.05 -3.02
N LEU A 165 21.66 2.92 -2.04
CA LEU A 165 20.34 3.23 -1.44
C LEU A 165 19.37 3.88 -2.44
N CYS A 166 19.86 4.38 -3.57
CA CYS A 166 19.02 4.87 -4.66
C CYS A 166 18.50 3.77 -5.59
N LYS A 167 19.04 2.54 -5.49
CA LYS A 167 18.76 1.45 -6.44
C LYS A 167 18.23 0.18 -5.80
N GLU A 168 18.70 -0.14 -4.60
CA GLU A 168 18.40 -1.43 -3.94
C GLU A 168 16.90 -1.61 -3.65
N TYR A 169 16.31 -0.63 -2.97
CA TYR A 169 14.91 -0.65 -2.61
C TYR A 169 14.20 0.63 -3.04
N LEU A 170 13.14 0.45 -3.83
CA LEU A 170 12.27 1.52 -4.30
C LEU A 170 10.94 1.51 -3.54
N TRP A 171 10.54 2.69 -3.10
CA TRP A 171 9.34 3.00 -2.35
C TRP A 171 8.24 3.48 -3.27
N SER A 172 6.99 3.19 -2.91
CA SER A 172 5.87 3.58 -3.74
C SER A 172 5.47 5.05 -3.56
N ASN A 173 4.80 5.59 -4.56
CA ASN A 173 4.19 6.92 -4.50
C ASN A 173 3.21 7.05 -3.31
N LYS A 174 2.56 5.95 -2.94
CA LYS A 174 1.73 5.83 -1.75
C LYS A 174 2.54 5.95 -0.46
N ASP A 175 3.68 5.25 -0.37
CA ASP A 175 4.52 5.27 0.83
C ASP A 175 5.03 6.70 1.12
N ILE A 176 5.55 7.39 0.10
CA ILE A 176 6.05 8.76 0.26
C ILE A 176 4.92 9.73 0.63
N SER A 177 3.72 9.54 0.05
CA SER A 177 2.54 10.36 0.36
C SER A 177 2.11 10.19 1.81
N ILE A 178 2.11 8.96 2.31
CA ILE A 178 1.81 8.65 3.72
C ILE A 178 2.82 9.37 4.64
N LEU A 179 4.11 9.33 4.32
CA LEU A 179 5.15 9.95 5.16
C LEU A 179 5.03 11.47 5.19
N PHE A 180 4.83 12.13 4.04
CA PHE A 180 4.62 13.58 4.01
C PHE A 180 3.35 13.99 4.78
N TYR A 181 2.24 13.29 4.57
CA TYR A 181 1.00 13.57 5.29
C TYR A 181 1.14 13.32 6.79
N PHE A 182 1.86 12.27 7.19
CA PHE A 182 2.18 12.04 8.59
C PHE A 182 3.03 13.16 9.18
N LEU A 183 4.15 13.53 8.54
CA LEU A 183 5.05 14.57 9.02
C LEU A 183 4.39 15.95 9.17
N ALA A 184 3.35 16.23 8.37
CA ALA A 184 2.57 17.45 8.46
C ALA A 184 1.61 17.49 9.64
N ASN A 185 1.27 16.34 10.25
CA ASN A 185 0.15 16.24 11.18
C ASN A 185 0.45 15.43 12.45
N TYR A 186 1.62 14.78 12.57
CA TYR A 186 1.83 13.75 13.59
C TYR A 186 1.71 14.23 15.03
N LYS A 187 1.93 15.53 15.30
CA LYS A 187 1.74 16.10 16.65
C LYS A 187 0.27 16.21 17.06
N ASN A 188 -0.66 16.11 16.11
CA ASN A 188 -2.09 16.11 16.37
C ASN A 188 -2.66 14.70 16.63
N TYR A 189 -1.83 13.65 16.59
CA TYR A 189 -2.26 12.25 16.65
C TYR A 189 -2.14 11.60 18.03
#